data_AF-V4BCQ6-F1
#
_entry.id   AF-V4BCQ6-F1
#
_cell.length_a   1.000
_cell.length_b   1.000
_cell.length_c   1.000
_cell.angle_alpha   90.00
_cell.angle_beta   90.00
_cell.angle_gamma   90.00
#
_symmetry.space_group_name_H-M   'P 1'
#
loop_
_entity.id
_entity.type
_entity.pdbx_description
1 polymer ?
#
loop_
_entity_poly.entity_id
_entity_poly.type
_entity_poly.pdbx_seq_one_letter_code
_entity_poly.pdbx_strand_id
1 'polypeptide(L)'
;MHEICNILKEYIELESSNIIDLFKEYSKSNKDKMEVNSKLKKIKCTKLMAFDANGLYASAMSDLDSEYPKAESGRPFLPEENKEFVKLFNEQKFRSRTAILKVWFEYPTIMFFQPISAKDKITFTNQEDNKETEIAKAGGRIIRILDGIVYEENFKTPPYTDYILILRDLRNEYKREDQNKNRRKSNIKILNPNF
;
A
#
# COMPACT_ATOMS: atom_id res chain seq x y z
N MET A 1 -11.84 -20.35 -2.53
CA MET A 1 -10.44 -20.63 -2.91
C MET A 1 -10.37 -21.31 -4.28
N HIS A 2 -11.00 -22.47 -4.49
CA HIS A 2 -11.01 -23.13 -5.81
C HIS A 2 -11.54 -22.23 -6.94
N GLU A 3 -12.64 -21.51 -6.73
CA GLU A 3 -13.19 -20.57 -7.72
C GLU A 3 -12.21 -19.45 -8.10
N ILE A 4 -11.48 -18.90 -7.11
CA ILE A 4 -10.47 -17.86 -7.33
C ILE A 4 -9.30 -18.43 -8.14
N CYS A 5 -8.81 -19.62 -7.76
CA CYS A 5 -7.74 -20.27 -8.51
C CYS A 5 -8.16 -20.58 -9.95
N ASN A 6 -9.39 -21.03 -10.20
CA ASN A 6 -9.89 -21.31 -11.54
C ASN A 6 -9.94 -20.06 -12.43
N ILE A 7 -10.44 -18.93 -11.90
CA ILE A 7 -10.46 -17.66 -12.65
C ILE A 7 -9.04 -17.21 -12.99
N LEU A 8 -8.09 -17.33 -12.06
CA LEU A 8 -6.69 -16.98 -12.31
C LEU A 8 -6.02 -17.94 -13.30
N LYS A 9 -6.34 -19.23 -13.26
CA LYS A 9 -5.85 -20.23 -14.23
C LYS A 9 -6.35 -19.93 -15.64
N GLU A 10 -7.64 -19.65 -15.80
CA GLU A 10 -8.23 -19.27 -17.10
C GLU A 10 -7.53 -18.06 -17.70
N TYR A 11 -7.15 -17.09 -16.87
CA TYR A 11 -6.50 -15.85 -17.32
C TYR A 11 -5.02 -16.01 -17.71
N ILE A 12 -4.28 -16.83 -16.94
CA ILE A 12 -2.83 -17.01 -17.11
C ILE A 12 -2.52 -18.19 -18.05
N GLU A 13 -3.48 -19.08 -18.29
CA GLU A 13 -3.32 -20.35 -19.03
C GLU A 13 -2.27 -21.27 -18.37
N LEU A 14 -2.14 -21.18 -17.03
CA LEU A 14 -1.15 -21.94 -16.25
C LEU A 14 -1.82 -23.04 -15.41
N GLU A 15 -1.36 -24.28 -15.55
CA GLU A 15 -1.81 -25.41 -14.72
C GLU A 15 -1.14 -25.49 -13.34
N SER A 16 -0.98 -24.37 -12.63
CA SER A 16 -0.51 -24.40 -11.24
C SER A 16 -1.68 -24.51 -10.27
N SER A 17 -1.60 -25.43 -9.31
CA SER A 17 -2.57 -25.54 -8.20
C SER A 17 -2.26 -24.57 -7.04
N ASN A 18 -1.06 -24.00 -7.00
CA ASN A 18 -0.63 -23.10 -5.93
C ASN A 18 -1.08 -21.66 -6.20
N ILE A 19 -1.91 -21.12 -5.31
CA ILE A 19 -2.44 -19.75 -5.43
C ILE A 19 -1.36 -18.67 -5.40
N ILE A 20 -0.26 -18.89 -4.67
CA ILE A 20 0.82 -17.90 -4.56
C ILE A 20 1.50 -17.73 -5.91
N ASP A 21 1.75 -18.83 -6.61
CA ASP A 21 2.42 -18.81 -7.91
C ASP A 21 1.51 -18.22 -8.98
N LEU A 22 0.21 -18.60 -8.97
CA LEU A 22 -0.81 -17.96 -9.81
C LEU A 22 -0.88 -16.45 -9.58
N PHE A 23 -0.82 -15.99 -8.33
CA PHE A 23 -0.91 -14.56 -8.02
C PHE A 23 0.36 -13.78 -8.43
N LYS A 24 1.54 -14.40 -8.28
CA LYS A 24 2.80 -13.81 -8.75
C LYS A 24 2.79 -13.60 -10.26
N GLU A 25 2.36 -14.60 -11.01
CA GLU A 25 2.28 -14.50 -12.48
C GLU A 25 1.16 -13.57 -12.94
N TYR A 26 0.00 -13.60 -12.29
CA TYR A 26 -1.06 -12.61 -12.48
C TYR A 26 -0.56 -11.18 -12.28
N SER A 27 0.26 -10.95 -11.25
CA SER A 27 0.79 -9.62 -10.93
C SER A 27 1.73 -9.11 -12.01
N LYS A 28 2.59 -9.99 -12.55
CA LYS A 28 3.53 -9.67 -13.64
C LYS A 28 2.86 -9.51 -15.00
N SER A 29 1.68 -10.10 -15.20
CA SER A 29 0.97 -10.05 -16.47
C SER A 29 0.55 -8.63 -16.87
N ASN A 30 0.80 -8.29 -18.13
CA ASN A 30 0.38 -7.05 -18.79
C ASN A 30 -1.00 -7.15 -19.45
N LYS A 31 -1.66 -8.33 -19.40
CA LYS A 31 -3.03 -8.50 -19.92
C LYS A 31 -4.02 -7.61 -19.14
N ASP A 32 -5.18 -7.32 -19.73
CA ASP A 32 -6.22 -6.53 -19.07
C ASP A 32 -6.85 -7.28 -17.88
N LYS A 33 -6.67 -6.72 -16.68
CA LYS A 33 -7.10 -7.30 -15.41
C LYS A 33 -8.58 -7.03 -15.09
N MET A 34 -9.29 -6.26 -15.91
CA MET A 34 -10.68 -5.86 -15.68
C MET A 34 -11.65 -7.03 -15.72
N GLU A 35 -11.42 -8.02 -16.59
CA GLU A 35 -12.25 -9.22 -16.68
C GLU A 35 -12.16 -10.07 -15.41
N VAL A 36 -10.93 -10.34 -14.95
CA VAL A 36 -10.64 -11.08 -13.72
C VAL A 36 -11.31 -10.41 -12.53
N ASN A 37 -11.17 -9.09 -12.42
CA ASN A 37 -11.79 -8.30 -11.36
C ASN A 37 -13.33 -8.42 -11.36
N SER A 38 -13.96 -8.31 -12.53
CA SER A 38 -15.41 -8.44 -12.67
C SER A 38 -15.92 -9.83 -12.26
N LYS A 39 -15.16 -10.90 -12.59
CA LYS A 39 -15.46 -12.27 -12.15
C LYS A 39 -15.27 -12.43 -10.64
N LEU A 40 -14.18 -11.91 -10.07
CA LEU A 40 -13.90 -11.98 -8.62
C LEU A 40 -14.97 -11.26 -7.78
N LYS A 41 -15.49 -10.11 -8.23
CA LYS A 41 -16.56 -9.37 -7.53
C LYS A 41 -17.88 -10.15 -7.42
N LYS A 42 -18.13 -11.08 -8.35
CA LYS A 42 -19.36 -11.90 -8.35
C LYS A 42 -19.27 -13.10 -7.40
N ILE A 43 -18.08 -13.42 -6.90
CA ILE A 43 -17.90 -14.54 -5.96
C ILE A 43 -18.52 -14.17 -4.62
N LYS A 44 -19.46 -15.00 -4.17
CA LYS A 44 -20.07 -14.85 -2.85
C LYS A 44 -19.10 -15.35 -1.78
N CYS A 45 -18.38 -14.43 -1.15
CA CYS A 45 -17.48 -14.76 -0.05
C CYS A 45 -18.26 -14.97 1.26
N THR A 46 -18.24 -16.19 1.82
CA THR A 46 -18.94 -16.54 3.07
C THR A 46 -18.01 -16.65 4.28
N LYS A 47 -16.70 -16.73 4.06
CA LYS A 47 -15.68 -16.82 5.11
C LYS A 47 -14.73 -15.64 4.99
N LEU A 48 -14.68 -14.82 6.03
CA LEU A 48 -13.79 -13.67 6.12
C LEU A 48 -12.58 -14.02 6.98
N MET A 49 -11.42 -13.46 6.64
CA MET A 49 -10.21 -13.51 7.45
C MET A 49 -9.74 -12.07 7.66
N ALA A 50 -9.28 -11.77 8.87
CA ALA A 50 -8.66 -10.50 9.18
C ALA A 50 -7.14 -10.66 9.17
N PHE A 51 -6.46 -9.76 8.46
CA PHE A 51 -5.00 -9.67 8.46
C PHE A 51 -4.63 -8.33 9.08
N ASP A 52 -3.63 -8.35 9.96
CA ASP A 52 -3.07 -7.15 10.54
C ASP A 52 -1.54 -7.16 10.35
N ALA A 53 -0.99 -5.98 10.09
CA ALA A 53 0.43 -5.81 9.86
C ALA A 53 1.14 -5.50 11.18
N ASN A 54 2.18 -6.27 11.50
CA ASN A 54 2.98 -6.06 12.69
C ASN A 54 3.86 -4.81 12.57
N GLY A 55 3.35 -3.65 12.98
CA GLY A 55 4.10 -2.40 12.94
C GLY A 55 4.27 -1.87 11.52
N LEU A 56 3.18 -1.80 10.75
CA LEU A 56 3.14 -1.41 9.33
C LEU A 56 4.12 -0.28 8.96
N TYR A 57 4.02 0.87 9.64
CA TYR A 57 4.88 2.02 9.35
C TYR A 57 6.34 1.77 9.70
N ALA A 58 6.61 1.15 10.84
CA ALA A 58 7.98 0.83 11.26
C ALA A 58 8.63 -0.16 10.27
N SER A 59 7.88 -1.17 9.80
CA SER A 59 8.38 -2.11 8.79
C SER A 59 8.77 -1.39 7.50
N ALA A 60 7.92 -0.50 6.98
CA ALA A 60 8.24 0.32 5.81
C ALA A 60 9.44 1.24 6.05
N MET A 61 9.52 1.87 7.23
CA MET A 61 10.64 2.75 7.64
C MET A 61 11.98 2.05 7.82
N SER A 62 11.98 0.75 8.08
CA SER A 62 13.20 -0.07 8.18
C SER A 62 13.58 -0.81 6.91
N ASP A 63 12.73 -0.79 5.89
CA ASP A 63 12.95 -1.53 4.65
C ASP A 63 14.05 -0.84 3.81
N LEU A 64 15.05 -1.62 3.39
CA LEU A 64 16.20 -1.12 2.64
C LEU A 64 15.82 -0.65 1.24
N ASP A 65 14.73 -1.20 0.68
CA ASP A 65 14.21 -0.81 -0.62
C ASP A 65 13.27 0.41 -0.55
N SER A 66 13.01 0.94 0.65
CA SER A 66 12.18 2.13 0.82
C SER A 66 12.98 3.41 0.64
N GLU A 67 12.41 4.32 -0.15
CA GLU A 67 13.01 5.60 -0.48
C GLU A 67 12.45 6.71 0.41
N TYR A 68 13.34 7.56 0.96
CA TYR A 68 12.98 8.65 1.86
C TYR A 68 13.46 9.98 1.28
N PRO A 69 12.57 10.95 1.01
CA PRO A 69 12.99 12.27 0.55
C PRO A 69 13.71 13.04 1.66
N LYS A 70 14.73 13.82 1.28
CA LYS A 70 15.33 14.81 2.17
C LYS A 70 14.48 16.06 2.18
N ALA A 71 13.95 16.41 3.34
CA ALA A 71 13.11 17.60 3.52
C ALA A 71 13.79 18.90 3.05
N GLU A 72 15.11 19.00 3.24
CA GLU A 72 15.94 20.14 2.81
C GLU A 72 15.98 20.34 1.29
N SER A 73 15.78 19.26 0.52
CA SER A 73 15.70 19.32 -0.95
C SER A 73 14.29 19.62 -1.47
N GLY A 74 13.34 19.87 -0.56
CA GLY A 74 11.95 20.15 -0.90
C GLY A 74 11.81 21.54 -1.50
N ARG A 75 11.26 21.60 -2.72
CA ARG A 75 10.91 22.86 -3.39
C ARG A 75 9.47 22.84 -3.91
N PRO A 76 8.85 24.01 -4.14
CA PRO A 76 7.56 24.05 -4.81
C PRO A 76 7.65 23.46 -6.22
N PHE A 77 6.57 22.79 -6.61
CA PHE A 77 6.37 22.29 -7.96
C PHE A 77 6.28 23.46 -8.96
N LEU A 78 6.94 23.33 -10.10
CA LEU A 78 6.92 24.34 -11.16
C LEU A 78 5.94 23.93 -12.27
N PRO A 79 5.01 24.80 -12.71
CA PRO A 79 4.04 24.47 -13.77
C PRO A 79 4.68 23.99 -15.08
N GLU A 80 5.90 24.45 -15.38
CA GLU A 80 6.67 24.05 -16.56
C GLU A 80 6.99 22.55 -16.57
N GLU A 81 7.10 21.92 -15.40
CA GLU A 81 7.42 20.49 -15.23
C GLU A 81 6.18 19.59 -15.38
N ASN A 82 4.96 20.16 -15.48
CA ASN A 82 3.71 19.41 -15.50
C ASN A 82 3.67 18.34 -16.59
N LYS A 83 4.14 18.65 -17.80
CA LYS A 83 4.14 17.69 -18.91
C LYS A 83 5.03 16.47 -18.62
N GLU A 84 6.18 16.69 -18.01
CA GLU A 84 7.14 15.63 -17.66
C GLU A 84 6.60 14.76 -16.53
N PHE A 85 6.11 15.38 -15.45
CA PHE A 85 5.57 14.65 -14.30
C PHE A 85 4.33 13.83 -14.69
N VAL A 86 3.38 14.41 -15.43
CA VAL A 86 2.19 13.68 -15.91
C VAL A 86 2.59 12.46 -16.76
N LYS A 87 3.63 12.59 -17.60
CA LYS A 87 4.16 11.47 -18.37
C LYS A 87 4.77 10.39 -17.46
N LEU A 88 5.62 10.78 -16.51
CA LEU A 88 6.27 9.85 -15.57
C LEU A 88 5.26 9.07 -14.72
N PHE A 89 4.20 9.72 -14.23
CA PHE A 89 3.13 9.07 -13.47
C PHE A 89 2.35 8.07 -14.32
N ASN A 90 1.90 8.48 -15.50
CA ASN A 90 1.08 7.64 -16.37
C ASN A 90 1.88 6.44 -16.92
N GLU A 91 3.21 6.58 -17.08
CA GLU A 91 4.11 5.48 -17.40
C GLU A 91 4.53 4.64 -16.18
N GLN A 92 4.11 4.99 -14.96
CA GLN A 92 4.51 4.36 -13.69
C GLN A 92 6.02 4.36 -13.43
N LYS A 93 6.75 5.32 -14.01
CA LYS A 93 8.21 5.51 -13.85
C LYS A 93 8.56 6.59 -12.84
N PHE A 94 7.59 7.07 -12.08
CA PHE A 94 7.76 8.15 -11.09
C PHE A 94 8.68 7.81 -9.90
N ARG A 95 9.32 6.63 -9.87
CA ARG A 95 10.19 6.21 -8.76
C ARG A 95 11.47 7.02 -8.62
N SER A 96 11.93 7.74 -9.65
CA SER A 96 13.18 8.49 -9.58
C SER A 96 13.08 9.81 -8.80
N ARG A 97 11.86 10.28 -8.46
CA ARG A 97 11.62 11.52 -7.74
C ARG A 97 10.48 11.33 -6.75
N THR A 98 10.67 11.77 -5.51
CA THR A 98 9.59 11.80 -4.53
C THR A 98 8.87 13.14 -4.62
N ALA A 99 7.54 13.15 -4.65
CA ALA A 99 6.77 14.38 -4.66
C ALA A 99 5.43 14.19 -3.94
N ILE A 100 4.95 15.26 -3.33
CA ILE A 100 3.62 15.37 -2.75
C ILE A 100 2.85 16.36 -3.62
N LEU A 101 1.90 15.88 -4.40
CA LEU A 101 1.25 16.67 -5.45
C LEU A 101 -0.27 16.69 -5.28
N LYS A 102 -0.85 17.87 -5.51
CA LYS A 102 -2.29 18.05 -5.75
C LYS A 102 -2.55 17.85 -7.24
N VAL A 103 -3.38 16.87 -7.59
CA VAL A 103 -3.59 16.44 -8.98
C VAL A 103 -5.06 16.40 -9.36
N TRP A 104 -5.35 16.65 -10.63
CA TRP A 104 -6.59 16.18 -11.28
C TRP A 104 -6.29 14.90 -12.02
N PHE A 105 -7.14 13.91 -11.83
CA PHE A 105 -6.98 12.60 -12.43
C PHE A 105 -8.35 12.02 -12.79
N GLU A 106 -8.33 11.11 -13.74
CA GLU A 106 -9.48 10.33 -14.16
C GLU A 106 -9.53 9.03 -13.35
N TYR A 107 -10.65 8.81 -12.67
CA TYR A 107 -10.87 7.60 -11.89
C TYR A 107 -11.49 6.49 -12.75
N PRO A 108 -10.88 5.31 -12.85
CA PRO A 108 -11.44 4.19 -13.61
C PRO A 108 -12.64 3.58 -12.86
N THR A 109 -13.81 3.61 -13.49
CA THR A 109 -15.10 3.13 -12.95
C THR A 109 -15.12 1.62 -12.63
N ILE A 110 -14.19 0.84 -13.15
CA ILE A 110 -14.21 -0.63 -13.10
C ILE A 110 -13.24 -1.18 -12.02
N MET A 111 -12.64 -0.35 -11.17
CA MET A 111 -11.64 -0.82 -10.20
C MET A 111 -12.16 -1.68 -9.05
N PHE A 112 -11.30 -2.61 -8.59
CA PHE A 112 -11.56 -3.55 -7.48
C PHE A 112 -11.47 -2.87 -6.12
N PHE A 113 -10.48 -2.00 -5.94
CA PHE A 113 -10.29 -1.23 -4.71
C PHE A 113 -11.14 0.03 -4.74
N GLN A 114 -11.90 0.25 -3.67
CA GLN A 114 -12.65 1.49 -3.49
C GLN A 114 -11.69 2.69 -3.47
N PRO A 115 -12.09 3.86 -3.98
CA PRO A 115 -11.32 5.07 -3.76
C PRO A 115 -11.21 5.31 -2.26
N ILE A 116 -9.99 5.60 -1.78
CA ILE A 116 -9.77 6.03 -0.39
C ILE A 116 -10.59 7.31 -0.21
N SER A 117 -11.47 7.37 0.79
CA SER A 117 -12.26 8.59 1.03
C SER A 117 -11.30 9.77 1.25
N ALA A 118 -11.36 10.79 0.40
CA ALA A 118 -10.74 12.08 0.69
C ALA A 118 -11.29 12.56 2.03
N LYS A 119 -10.42 12.70 3.04
CA LYS A 119 -10.82 13.10 4.40
C LYS A 119 -11.42 14.50 4.42
N ASP A 120 -10.98 15.36 3.50
CA ASP A 120 -11.51 16.70 3.30
C ASP A 120 -11.90 16.89 1.83
N LYS A 121 -13.22 16.86 1.54
CA LYS A 121 -13.75 17.26 0.23
C LYS A 121 -13.83 18.78 0.22
N ILE A 122 -12.79 19.45 -0.25
CA ILE A 122 -12.92 20.86 -0.63
C ILE A 122 -13.58 20.88 -2.00
N THR A 123 -14.86 21.23 -2.06
CA THR A 123 -15.57 21.42 -3.34
C THR A 123 -15.04 22.68 -4.01
N PHE A 124 -14.13 22.51 -4.97
CA PHE A 124 -13.82 23.54 -5.95
C PHE A 124 -14.83 23.41 -7.10
N THR A 125 -15.74 24.38 -7.24
CA THR A 125 -16.61 24.49 -8.41
C THR A 125 -15.82 25.07 -9.58
N ASN A 126 -15.21 24.20 -10.39
CA ASN A 126 -14.92 24.51 -11.79
C ASN A 126 -16.04 23.87 -12.64
N GLN A 127 -16.43 24.50 -13.73
CA GLN A 127 -17.62 24.20 -14.57
C GLN A 127 -17.71 22.77 -15.17
N GLU A 128 -16.83 21.84 -14.82
CA GLU A 128 -16.90 20.44 -15.25
C GLU A 128 -16.73 19.52 -14.04
N ASP A 129 -17.81 18.83 -13.69
CA ASP A 129 -17.92 17.90 -12.59
C ASP A 129 -16.95 16.72 -12.74
N ASN A 130 -15.92 16.59 -11.88
CA ASN A 130 -15.28 15.32 -11.52
C ASN A 130 -14.47 15.42 -10.20
N LYS A 131 -14.63 14.42 -9.31
CA LYS A 131 -14.21 14.42 -7.89
C LYS A 131 -12.70 14.13 -7.69
N GLU A 132 -12.09 14.77 -6.69
CA GLU A 132 -10.66 14.66 -6.30
C GLU A 132 -10.39 13.53 -5.26
N THR A 133 -9.24 12.82 -5.34
CA THR A 133 -8.79 11.73 -4.44
C THR A 133 -7.28 11.41 -4.66
N GLU A 134 -6.53 11.00 -3.62
CA GLU A 134 -5.11 10.58 -3.71
C GLU A 134 -4.91 9.26 -4.48
N ILE A 135 -3.79 9.14 -5.22
CA ILE A 135 -3.44 7.93 -5.99
C ILE A 135 -2.40 7.10 -5.24
N ALA A 136 -2.81 5.95 -4.73
CA ALA A 136 -1.93 4.86 -4.34
C ALA A 136 -1.99 3.76 -5.42
N LYS A 137 -1.02 3.71 -6.37
CA LYS A 137 -0.81 2.62 -7.37
C LYS A 137 -2.08 1.99 -8.00
N ALA A 138 -3.20 2.71 -8.03
CA ALA A 138 -4.51 2.17 -8.40
C ALA A 138 -4.93 2.77 -9.73
N GLY A 139 -4.08 2.60 -10.75
CA GLY A 139 -4.37 2.71 -12.19
C GLY A 139 -5.26 3.87 -12.69
N GLY A 140 -5.34 4.99 -11.98
CA GLY A 140 -5.95 6.23 -12.49
C GLY A 140 -4.99 6.97 -13.41
N ARG A 141 -5.54 7.72 -14.36
CA ARG A 141 -4.74 8.54 -15.30
C ARG A 141 -4.68 9.97 -14.79
N ILE A 142 -3.48 10.50 -14.59
CA ILE A 142 -3.32 11.92 -14.20
C ILE A 142 -3.56 12.79 -15.43
N ILE A 143 -4.45 13.78 -15.26
CA ILE A 143 -4.79 14.78 -16.28
C ILE A 143 -3.88 15.99 -16.14
N ARG A 144 -3.78 16.55 -14.92
CA ARG A 144 -2.92 17.71 -14.63
C ARG A 144 -2.48 17.76 -13.17
N ILE A 145 -1.37 18.40 -12.91
CA ILE A 145 -0.90 18.75 -11.56
C ILE A 145 -1.27 20.21 -11.29
N LEU A 146 -1.82 20.48 -10.11
CA LEU A 146 -2.24 21.83 -9.70
C LEU A 146 -1.15 22.53 -8.90
N ASP A 147 -0.58 21.83 -7.93
CA ASP A 147 0.38 22.35 -6.96
C ASP A 147 1.08 21.17 -6.28
N GLY A 148 2.16 21.43 -5.55
CA GLY A 148 2.80 20.44 -4.71
C GLY A 148 4.23 20.76 -4.34
N ILE A 149 4.86 19.81 -3.64
CA ILE A 149 6.25 19.85 -3.24
C ILE A 149 6.99 18.72 -3.94
N VAL A 150 8.11 19.05 -4.56
CA VAL A 150 9.02 18.11 -5.21
C VAL A 150 10.27 18.00 -4.36
N TYR A 151 10.74 16.79 -4.13
CA TYR A 151 12.01 16.53 -3.47
C TYR A 151 13.04 16.11 -4.51
N GLU A 152 14.18 16.80 -4.53
CA GLU A 152 15.25 16.53 -5.49
C GLU A 152 16.20 15.43 -5.03
N GLU A 153 16.33 15.25 -3.72
CA GLU A 153 17.23 14.26 -3.14
C GLU A 153 16.48 13.28 -2.23
N ASN A 154 16.85 12.01 -2.34
CA ASN A 154 16.49 10.97 -1.38
C ASN A 154 17.69 10.63 -0.48
N PHE A 155 17.43 10.13 0.72
CA PHE A 155 18.47 9.50 1.54
C PHE A 155 18.98 8.24 0.85
N LYS A 156 20.31 8.01 0.91
CA LYS A 156 20.95 6.81 0.34
C LYS A 156 20.57 5.54 1.10
N THR A 157 20.30 5.68 2.39
CA THR A 157 19.87 4.61 3.29
C THR A 157 18.71 5.13 4.12
N PRO A 158 17.73 4.28 4.49
CA PRO A 158 16.60 4.74 5.30
C PRO A 158 17.10 5.29 6.64
N PRO A 159 16.70 6.51 7.02
CA PRO A 159 17.31 7.23 8.15
C PRO A 159 16.93 6.65 9.53
N TYR A 160 15.88 5.82 9.59
CA TYR A 160 15.32 5.32 10.84
C TYR A 160 15.59 3.84 11.10
N THR A 161 16.31 3.14 10.22
CA THR A 161 16.50 1.69 10.29
C THR A 161 17.02 1.24 11.64
N ASP A 162 18.15 1.79 12.09
CA ASP A 162 18.80 1.36 13.33
C ASP A 162 17.90 1.59 14.56
N TYR A 163 17.28 2.77 14.63
CA TYR A 163 16.35 3.11 15.70
C TYR A 163 15.16 2.14 15.76
N ILE A 164 14.59 1.80 14.60
CA ILE A 164 13.44 0.89 14.52
C ILE A 164 13.84 -0.53 14.93
N LEU A 165 15.00 -1.01 14.50
CA LEU A 165 15.49 -2.34 14.86
C LEU A 165 15.71 -2.46 16.37
N ILE A 166 16.35 -1.46 16.99
CA ILE A 166 16.56 -1.43 18.45
C ILE A 166 15.22 -1.46 19.20
N LEU A 167 14.27 -0.59 18.81
CA LEU A 167 12.96 -0.52 19.47
C LEU A 167 12.14 -1.80 19.28
N ARG A 168 12.26 -2.43 18.11
CA ARG A 168 11.61 -3.71 17.82
C ARG A 168 12.14 -4.81 18.74
N ASP A 169 13.45 -4.87 18.93
CA ASP A 169 14.10 -5.91 19.73
C ASP A 169 13.76 -5.74 21.22
N LEU A 170 13.79 -4.50 21.72
CA LEU A 170 13.32 -4.16 23.07
C LEU A 170 11.85 -4.53 23.29
N ARG A 171 10.96 -4.20 22.34
CA ARG A 171 9.53 -4.59 22.42
C ARG A 171 9.38 -6.10 22.52
N ASN A 172 10.15 -6.86 21.74
CA ASN A 172 10.08 -8.31 21.74
C ASN A 172 10.61 -8.89 23.06
N GLU A 173 11.64 -8.29 23.65
CA GLU A 173 12.13 -8.64 24.98
C GLU A 173 11.05 -8.45 26.05
N TYR A 174 10.46 -7.25 26.16
CA TYR A 174 9.39 -6.98 27.12
C TYR A 174 8.19 -7.91 26.96
N LYS A 175 7.80 -8.24 25.72
CA LYS A 175 6.72 -9.20 25.46
C LYS A 175 7.04 -10.60 25.98
N ARG A 176 8.28 -11.07 25.80
CA ARG A 176 8.71 -12.38 26.33
C ARG A 176 8.72 -12.39 27.85
N GLU A 177 9.19 -11.32 28.47
CA GLU A 177 9.20 -11.19 29.93
C GLU A 177 7.80 -11.21 30.53
N ASP A 178 6.85 -10.46 29.93
CA ASP A 178 5.48 -10.41 30.41
C ASP A 178 4.76 -11.76 30.28
N GLN A 179 4.98 -12.46 29.15
CA GLN A 179 4.50 -13.83 28.98
C GLN A 179 5.08 -14.79 30.03
N ASN A 180 6.37 -14.66 30.36
CA ASN A 180 7.01 -15.47 31.39
C ASN A 180 6.48 -15.16 32.79
N LYS A 181 6.22 -13.88 33.11
CA LYS A 181 5.58 -13.46 34.37
C LYS A 181 4.16 -14.00 34.49
N ASN A 182 3.38 -13.94 33.41
CA ASN A 182 2.01 -14.47 33.39
C ASN A 182 1.97 -16.00 33.50
N ARG A 183 2.90 -16.72 32.85
CA ARG A 183 3.06 -18.17 33.03
C ARG A 183 3.44 -18.57 34.45
N ARG A 184 4.32 -17.80 35.11
CA ARG A 184 4.66 -18.04 36.53
C ARG A 184 3.44 -17.82 37.43
N LYS A 185 2.66 -16.76 37.20
CA LYS A 185 1.41 -16.49 37.95
C LYS A 185 0.33 -17.56 37.73
N SER A 186 0.17 -18.07 36.51
CA SER A 186 -0.78 -19.15 36.23
C SER A 186 -0.36 -20.47 36.89
N ASN A 187 0.94 -20.80 36.88
CA ASN A 187 1.45 -22.02 37.52
C ASN A 187 1.30 -21.97 39.05
N ILE A 188 1.46 -20.79 39.66
CA ILE A 188 1.20 -20.60 41.10
C ILE A 188 -0.29 -20.80 41.43
N LYS A 189 -1.22 -20.35 40.57
CA LYS A 189 -2.66 -20.60 40.73
C LYS A 189 -3.06 -22.07 40.57
N ILE A 190 -2.42 -22.81 39.67
CA ILE A 190 -2.67 -24.25 39.48
C ILE A 190 -2.15 -25.06 40.69
N LEU A 191 -1.07 -24.62 41.33
CA LEU A 191 -0.51 -25.27 42.51
C LEU A 191 -1.27 -24.96 43.82
N ASN A 192 -2.15 -23.96 43.84
CA ASN A 192 -3.05 -23.65 44.97
C ASN A 192 -4.52 -23.60 44.50
N PRO A 193 -5.18 -24.75 44.27
CA PRO A 193 -6.58 -24.79 43.82
C PRO A 193 -7.60 -24.60 44.96
N ASN A 194 -7.19 -24.51 46.23
CA ASN A 194 -8.07 -24.45 47.40
C ASN A 194 -7.87 -23.19 48.24
N PHE A 195 -8.13 -22.02 47.64
CA PHE A 195 -8.62 -20.80 48.30
C PHE A 195 -9.53 -20.04 47.34
#